data_AF-V9DJW7-F1
#
_entry.id   AF-V9DJW7-F1
#
_cell.length_a   1.000
_cell.length_b   1.000
_cell.length_c   1.000
_cell.angle_alpha   90.00
_cell.angle_beta   90.00
_cell.angle_gamma   90.00
#
_symmetry.space_group_name_H-M   'P 1'
#
loop_
_entity.id
_entity.type
_entity.pdbx_description
1 polymer ?
#
loop_
_entity_poly.entity_id
_entity_poly.type
_entity_poly.pdbx_seq_one_letter_code
_entity_poly.pdbx_strand_id
1 'polypeptide(L)'
;MSYPCRRSNEYELSRASTHSSDERDDSSPYDDEDADRDDFQTHLLTGQSVSSVVKPPISSHFIALAPAWLRKQHLLQRPRAGSKRLPRRYGCTPRSLLRTFILLSYIFFTSIAAIVIVGGIFFPGYTHLPPHYQALRERALASQEPGRVNIHNQKVFIAASIYDKGGKLLSGTWAQNVLDLIELLGSQNTFLSIYVNDSGPEAKEALKALGQRVLCEHALVFQDHLNIDNLPHIHIHGQDRVKRIEYLAEVRNRALAPLDAVNTTFDKLLYLNDVFFHPVEAAQLLFSTHTVADEVTEYRAACAVDFINPFKFYDTFATRDAEGYSMGLPFYPWFAAGGDETSHNDVLEGKDAVRVRSCWGGMVAFDARFFQKRPGEYELITAGNQGPSNFSAPYRFRAEKDQYWDASECCLIQADIQSPEPRNSGIYMNPFVRVAYDSTTLSWLSFTRRFERLYTPVHWLIDVSTSKPKFNPRRHEEPWQQVEETVWVPDESLPNNGSFHQVTRTASHAGFCGRRGLALIKENVTEGERNWELVPVPSGAL
;
A
#
# COMPACT_ATOMS: atom_id res chain seq x y z
N MET A 1 -47.63 -12.07 27.36
CA MET A 1 -47.13 -10.90 26.60
C MET A 1 -45.63 -10.87 26.80
N SER A 2 -44.88 -11.40 25.85
CA SER A 2 -43.42 -11.51 25.92
C SER A 2 -42.85 -10.74 24.75
N TYR A 3 -42.11 -9.67 25.03
CA TYR A 3 -41.37 -8.90 24.04
C TYR A 3 -40.13 -9.69 23.60
N PRO A 4 -39.80 -9.77 22.29
CA PRO A 4 -38.55 -10.36 21.86
C PRO A 4 -37.40 -9.36 21.97
N CYS A 5 -36.29 -9.83 22.53
CA CYS A 5 -35.03 -9.13 22.69
C CYS A 5 -34.44 -8.81 21.30
N ARG A 6 -34.24 -7.52 21.01
CA ARG A 6 -33.63 -7.04 19.76
C ARG A 6 -32.11 -7.18 19.90
N ARG A 7 -31.51 -8.20 19.26
CA ARG A 7 -30.05 -8.31 19.12
C ARG A 7 -29.59 -7.25 18.12
N SER A 8 -28.71 -6.36 18.56
CA SER A 8 -27.94 -5.47 17.68
C SER A 8 -26.81 -6.29 17.05
N ASN A 9 -26.81 -6.39 15.72
CA ASN A 9 -25.67 -6.90 14.97
C ASN A 9 -24.64 -5.75 14.87
N GLU A 10 -23.46 -5.93 15.43
CA GLU A 10 -22.35 -4.94 15.44
C GLU A 10 -21.41 -5.19 14.27
N TYR A 11 -21.01 -4.16 13.51
CA TYR A 11 -20.17 -4.32 12.32
C TYR A 11 -18.78 -3.66 12.54
N GLU A 12 -17.69 -4.41 12.44
CA GLU A 12 -16.28 -3.97 12.64
C GLU A 12 -15.55 -3.63 11.32
N LEU A 13 -15.39 -2.33 11.03
CA LEU A 13 -14.68 -1.86 9.85
C LEU A 13 -13.17 -1.86 10.03
N SER A 14 -12.47 -2.46 9.07
CA SER A 14 -11.02 -2.35 8.91
C SER A 14 -10.23 -2.68 10.17
N ARG A 15 -10.05 -3.98 10.42
CA ARG A 15 -8.91 -4.46 11.21
C ARG A 15 -7.62 -4.20 10.40
N ALA A 16 -7.07 -2.99 10.50
CA ALA A 16 -5.64 -2.77 10.38
C ALA A 16 -5.10 -2.74 11.82
N SER A 17 -4.81 -3.92 12.36
CA SER A 17 -4.14 -4.21 13.63
C SER A 17 -4.27 -3.17 14.76
N THR A 18 -5.38 -3.13 15.49
CA THR A 18 -5.35 -2.65 16.89
C THR A 18 -4.86 -3.78 17.80
N HIS A 19 -3.57 -4.13 17.74
CA HIS A 19 -2.94 -4.85 18.84
C HIS A 19 -2.54 -3.84 19.92
N SER A 20 -3.38 -3.77 20.96
CA SER A 20 -3.07 -3.08 22.20
C SER A 20 -2.06 -3.91 22.98
N SER A 21 -0.86 -3.38 23.19
CA SER A 21 0.09 -3.85 24.21
C SER A 21 -0.45 -3.48 25.60
N ASP A 22 -1.34 -4.30 26.15
CA ASP A 22 -1.54 -4.45 27.59
C ASP A 22 -2.56 -5.57 27.82
N GLU A 23 -2.11 -6.81 27.63
CA GLU A 23 -2.62 -7.97 28.37
C GLU A 23 -1.56 -9.08 28.31
N ARG A 24 -1.39 -9.75 29.45
CA ARG A 24 -0.28 -10.65 29.78
C ARG A 24 -0.18 -11.86 28.84
N ASP A 25 1.07 -12.20 28.51
CA ASP A 25 1.58 -13.47 27.96
C ASP A 25 0.56 -14.61 27.81
N ASP A 26 0.19 -14.91 26.56
CA ASP A 26 0.23 -16.28 26.07
C ASP A 26 0.56 -16.29 24.57
N SER A 27 1.73 -16.81 24.26
CA SER A 27 2.33 -16.80 22.93
C SER A 27 1.70 -17.83 22.00
N SER A 28 1.06 -17.39 20.91
CA SER A 28 0.82 -18.19 19.71
C SER A 28 0.94 -17.30 18.46
N PRO A 29 1.91 -17.53 17.57
CA PRO A 29 2.17 -16.67 16.42
C PRO A 29 1.47 -17.22 15.17
N TYR A 30 0.16 -16.99 15.05
CA TYR A 30 -0.58 -17.17 13.80
C TYR A 30 -1.71 -16.16 13.80
N ASP A 31 -1.69 -15.22 12.85
CA ASP A 31 -2.83 -14.53 12.25
C ASP A 31 -2.43 -13.13 11.73
N ASP A 32 -1.57 -13.10 10.70
CA ASP A 32 -1.44 -11.93 9.82
C ASP A 32 -0.92 -12.31 8.41
N GLU A 33 -1.21 -13.54 7.97
CA GLU A 33 -0.83 -14.05 6.65
C GLU A 33 -1.77 -13.62 5.51
N ASP A 34 -2.97 -13.08 5.79
CA ASP A 34 -4.03 -12.96 4.78
C ASP A 34 -3.83 -11.87 3.72
N ALA A 35 -3.00 -10.85 3.96
CA ALA A 35 -2.68 -9.87 2.92
C ALA A 35 -1.69 -10.42 1.87
N ASP A 36 -0.84 -11.38 2.27
CA ASP A 36 0.19 -12.01 1.43
C ASP A 36 -0.26 -13.37 0.85
N ARG A 37 -1.31 -14.00 1.41
CA ARG A 37 -1.77 -15.34 1.01
C ARG A 37 -2.49 -15.37 -0.35
N ASP A 38 -3.21 -14.31 -0.70
CA ASP A 38 -3.83 -14.16 -2.03
C ASP A 38 -2.80 -14.11 -3.17
N ASP A 39 -1.55 -13.81 -2.82
CA ASP A 39 -0.45 -13.73 -3.76
C ASP A 39 0.18 -15.14 -4.01
N PHE A 40 0.00 -16.12 -3.12
CA PHE A 40 0.59 -17.45 -3.25
C PHE A 40 -0.28 -18.47 -4.00
N GLN A 41 -1.59 -18.23 -4.13
CA GLN A 41 -2.55 -19.26 -4.51
C GLN A 41 -2.78 -19.43 -6.03
N THR A 42 -2.03 -18.70 -6.88
CA THR A 42 -2.05 -18.87 -8.35
C THR A 42 -1.16 -19.99 -8.89
N HIS A 43 -0.44 -20.72 -8.05
CA HIS A 43 0.34 -21.87 -8.48
C HIS A 43 -0.24 -23.15 -7.90
N LEU A 44 -1.20 -23.73 -8.62
CA LEU A 44 -1.42 -25.16 -8.77
C LEU A 44 -2.55 -25.31 -9.80
N LEU A 45 -2.39 -26.26 -10.72
CA LEU A 45 -3.32 -26.65 -11.80
C LEU A 45 -3.08 -25.96 -13.15
N THR A 46 -2.01 -26.38 -13.83
CA THR A 46 -2.05 -26.53 -15.28
C THR A 46 -1.88 -28.00 -15.63
N GLY A 47 -2.98 -28.60 -16.09
CA GLY A 47 -2.96 -29.83 -16.84
C GLY A 47 -3.59 -29.55 -18.20
N GLN A 48 -2.76 -29.46 -19.26
CA GLN A 48 -2.98 -30.18 -20.51
C GLN A 48 -1.80 -30.05 -21.46
N SER A 49 -1.58 -31.16 -22.15
CA SER A 49 -0.48 -31.50 -23.05
C SER A 49 -0.65 -30.92 -24.45
N VAL A 50 0.43 -30.39 -25.05
CA VAL A 50 0.71 -30.53 -26.49
C VAL A 50 2.24 -30.68 -26.68
N SER A 51 2.60 -31.46 -27.69
CA SER A 51 3.84 -32.25 -27.83
C SER A 51 5.01 -31.56 -28.55
N SER A 52 6.20 -32.13 -28.34
CA SER A 52 7.48 -31.98 -29.08
C SER A 52 8.25 -30.67 -28.87
N VAL A 53 9.54 -30.62 -28.53
CA VAL A 53 10.70 -31.34 -29.10
C VAL A 53 11.77 -31.53 -28.01
N VAL A 54 12.32 -32.74 -27.90
CA VAL A 54 13.41 -33.08 -26.97
C VAL A 54 14.75 -32.56 -27.49
N LYS A 55 15.42 -31.67 -26.73
CA LYS A 55 16.87 -31.41 -26.79
C LYS A 55 17.42 -31.11 -25.37
N PRO A 56 18.68 -31.48 -25.07
CA PRO A 56 19.13 -31.81 -23.72
C PRO A 56 19.47 -30.57 -22.86
N PRO A 57 19.55 -30.71 -21.53
CA PRO A 57 19.86 -29.59 -20.64
C PRO A 57 21.33 -29.16 -20.79
N ILE A 58 21.52 -27.90 -21.14
CA ILE A 58 22.81 -27.19 -21.06
C ILE A 58 23.06 -26.86 -19.59
N SER A 59 23.61 -27.82 -18.85
CA SER A 59 24.31 -27.57 -17.60
C SER A 59 25.81 -27.49 -17.91
N SER A 60 26.34 -26.29 -18.15
CA SER A 60 27.79 -26.02 -18.02
C SER A 60 28.16 -24.62 -18.49
N HIS A 61 27.92 -23.62 -17.66
CA HIS A 61 28.82 -22.46 -17.62
C HIS A 61 28.75 -21.89 -16.21
N PHE A 62 29.61 -22.38 -15.32
CA PHE A 62 30.26 -21.66 -14.21
C PHE A 62 31.09 -22.65 -13.36
N ILE A 63 32.00 -23.40 -14.00
CA ILE A 63 33.15 -23.97 -13.29
C ILE A 63 34.34 -23.89 -14.25
N ALA A 64 35.05 -22.76 -14.25
CA ALA A 64 36.36 -22.66 -14.89
C ALA A 64 37.18 -21.46 -14.40
N LEU A 65 37.47 -21.38 -13.10
CA LEU A 65 38.64 -20.66 -12.57
C LEU A 65 39.20 -21.40 -11.36
N ALA A 66 39.80 -22.58 -11.60
CA ALA A 66 40.63 -23.28 -10.62
C ALA A 66 42.09 -23.29 -11.12
N PRO A 67 43.10 -22.93 -10.30
CA PRO A 67 44.49 -22.85 -10.74
C PRO A 67 45.12 -24.22 -11.06
N ALA A 68 46.12 -24.21 -11.94
CA ALA A 68 46.74 -25.34 -12.62
C ALA A 68 47.50 -26.39 -11.76
N TRP A 69 47.44 -26.33 -10.43
CA TRP A 69 48.19 -27.23 -9.53
C TRP A 69 47.48 -28.55 -9.14
N LEU A 70 46.28 -28.83 -9.65
CA LEU A 70 45.51 -30.05 -9.32
C LEU A 70 45.57 -31.17 -10.37
N ARG A 71 46.33 -31.03 -11.47
CA ARG A 71 46.61 -32.17 -12.37
C ARG A 71 47.83 -32.95 -11.88
N LYS A 72 47.61 -33.97 -11.05
CA LYS A 72 48.56 -35.08 -10.91
C LYS A 72 48.02 -36.31 -11.62
N GLN A 73 48.69 -36.67 -12.70
CA GLN A 73 48.48 -37.90 -13.46
C GLN A 73 48.80 -39.12 -12.58
N HIS A 74 47.88 -40.09 -12.53
CA HIS A 74 48.16 -41.42 -12.03
C HIS A 74 48.87 -42.23 -13.14
N LEU A 75 50.19 -42.40 -13.00
CA LEU A 75 50.95 -43.40 -13.75
C LEU A 75 50.90 -44.75 -13.02
N LEU A 76 50.66 -45.80 -13.81
CA LEU A 76 50.49 -47.20 -13.42
C LEU A 76 51.70 -47.78 -12.68
N GLN A 77 51.40 -48.68 -11.75
CA GLN A 77 52.32 -49.40 -10.87
C GLN A 77 53.30 -50.34 -11.59
N ARG A 78 54.46 -50.55 -10.95
CA ARG A 78 55.21 -51.82 -10.98
C ARG A 78 55.67 -52.19 -9.56
N PRO A 79 55.68 -53.48 -9.17
CA PRO A 79 55.76 -53.86 -7.76
C PRO A 79 57.19 -54.16 -7.32
N ARG A 80 57.56 -53.77 -6.10
CA ARG A 80 58.66 -54.40 -5.36
C ARG A 80 58.33 -54.48 -3.86
N ALA A 81 58.50 -55.70 -3.35
CA ALA A 81 58.28 -56.09 -1.97
C ALA A 81 59.32 -55.46 -1.03
N GLY A 82 58.91 -55.18 0.21
CA GLY A 82 59.86 -55.00 1.30
C GLY A 82 59.39 -54.11 2.45
N SER A 83 59.20 -54.75 3.60
CA SER A 83 59.26 -54.18 4.95
C SER A 83 58.04 -53.44 5.50
N LYS A 84 57.48 -54.02 6.56
CA LYS A 84 56.41 -53.49 7.40
C LYS A 84 56.89 -52.24 8.13
N ARG A 85 56.36 -51.07 7.77
CA ARG A 85 56.19 -49.94 8.69
C ARG A 85 54.76 -49.44 8.56
N LEU A 86 54.05 -49.39 9.69
CA LEU A 86 52.69 -48.84 9.75
C LEU A 86 52.68 -47.43 9.15
N PRO A 87 51.77 -47.10 8.23
CA PRO A 87 51.52 -45.71 7.90
C PRO A 87 50.83 -45.08 9.11
N ARG A 88 51.52 -44.11 9.72
CA ARG A 88 50.95 -43.20 10.71
C ARG A 88 49.79 -42.50 10.00
N ARG A 89 48.55 -42.95 10.23
CA ARG A 89 47.34 -42.22 9.83
C ARG A 89 47.41 -40.86 10.51
N TYR A 90 47.79 -39.81 9.78
CA TYR A 90 47.47 -38.45 10.17
C TYR A 90 45.95 -38.36 10.14
N GLY A 91 45.32 -38.57 11.28
CA GLY A 91 43.93 -38.18 11.45
C GLY A 91 43.87 -36.68 11.24
N CYS A 92 43.25 -36.23 10.15
CA CYS A 92 42.78 -34.86 10.04
C CYS A 92 41.89 -34.62 11.24
N THR A 93 42.39 -33.88 12.23
CA THR A 93 41.68 -33.70 13.49
C THR A 93 40.47 -32.79 13.22
N PRO A 94 39.25 -33.17 13.66
CA PRO A 94 38.05 -32.35 13.49
C PRO A 94 38.16 -30.97 14.13
N ARG A 95 39.15 -30.76 15.02
CA ARG A 95 39.48 -29.47 15.64
C ARG A 95 39.97 -28.42 14.64
N SER A 96 40.62 -28.81 13.53
CA SER A 96 41.08 -27.84 12.52
C SER A 96 39.92 -27.30 11.68
N LEU A 97 38.96 -28.14 11.31
CA LEU A 97 37.78 -27.72 10.55
C LEU A 97 36.84 -26.84 11.39
N LEU A 98 36.65 -27.19 12.67
CA LEU A 98 35.87 -26.38 13.59
C LEU A 98 36.50 -24.99 13.82
N ARG A 99 37.83 -24.91 13.98
CA ARG A 99 38.53 -23.63 14.13
C ARG A 99 38.44 -22.76 12.88
N THR A 100 38.57 -23.36 11.69
CA THR A 100 38.36 -22.65 10.41
C THR A 100 36.92 -22.18 10.28
N PHE A 101 35.93 -23.01 10.62
CA PHE A 101 34.52 -22.64 10.61
C PHE A 101 34.22 -21.48 11.57
N ILE A 102 34.75 -21.51 12.79
CA ILE A 102 34.60 -20.42 13.77
C ILE A 102 35.23 -19.13 13.24
N LEU A 103 36.43 -19.20 12.64
CA LEU A 103 37.08 -18.02 12.06
C LEU A 103 36.28 -17.44 10.88
N LEU A 104 35.79 -18.29 9.98
CA LEU A 104 34.96 -17.87 8.85
C LEU A 104 33.65 -17.26 9.32
N SER A 105 33.01 -17.87 10.31
CA SER A 105 31.81 -17.35 10.96
C SER A 105 32.07 -15.98 11.60
N TYR A 106 33.18 -15.83 12.33
CA TYR A 106 33.56 -14.54 12.93
C TYR A 106 33.81 -13.47 11.87
N ILE A 107 34.55 -13.79 10.80
CA ILE A 107 34.79 -12.85 9.69
C ILE A 107 33.47 -12.49 9.00
N PHE A 108 32.58 -13.45 8.78
CA PHE A 108 31.28 -13.23 8.17
C PHE A 108 30.42 -12.27 9.01
N PHE A 109 30.24 -12.55 10.31
CA PHE A 109 29.43 -11.70 11.19
C PHE A 109 30.04 -10.31 11.40
N THR A 110 31.37 -10.20 11.53
CA THR A 110 32.03 -8.90 11.65
C THR A 110 31.96 -8.09 10.35
N SER A 111 32.06 -8.74 9.19
CA SER A 111 31.87 -8.08 7.88
C SER A 111 30.43 -7.58 7.71
N ILE A 112 29.43 -8.38 8.08
CA ILE A 112 28.02 -7.97 8.06
C ILE A 112 27.80 -6.78 9.00
N ALA A 113 28.30 -6.84 10.24
CA ALA A 113 28.17 -5.74 11.18
C ALA A 113 28.82 -4.46 10.64
N ALA A 114 30.00 -4.57 10.03
CA ALA A 114 30.68 -3.44 9.39
C ALA A 114 29.86 -2.87 8.22
N ILE A 115 29.29 -3.71 7.35
CA ILE A 115 28.42 -3.28 6.25
C ILE A 115 27.17 -2.56 6.76
N VAL A 116 26.53 -3.11 7.80
CA VAL A 116 25.34 -2.49 8.41
C VAL A 116 25.66 -1.12 9.00
N ILE A 117 26.75 -1.01 9.76
CA ILE A 117 27.19 0.25 10.38
C ILE A 117 27.58 1.28 9.31
N VAL A 118 28.45 0.91 8.37
CA VAL A 118 28.92 1.81 7.30
C VAL A 118 27.75 2.22 6.40
N GLY A 119 26.90 1.27 6.00
CA GLY A 119 25.70 1.53 5.20
C GLY A 119 24.75 2.50 5.90
N GLY A 120 24.43 2.25 7.16
CA GLY A 120 23.52 3.10 7.95
C GLY A 120 24.03 4.52 8.21
N ILE A 121 25.35 4.71 8.24
CA ILE A 121 25.97 6.02 8.49
C ILE A 121 26.16 6.81 7.20
N PHE A 122 26.71 6.18 6.15
CA PHE A 122 27.16 6.89 4.95
C PHE A 122 26.18 6.80 3.78
N PHE A 123 25.26 5.84 3.79
CA PHE A 123 24.28 5.64 2.72
C PHE A 123 22.86 5.48 3.27
N PRO A 124 22.35 6.42 4.11
CA PRO A 124 21.00 6.33 4.64
C PRO A 124 19.94 6.56 3.54
N GLY A 125 18.82 5.85 3.63
CA GLY A 125 17.64 6.10 2.80
C GLY A 125 16.80 7.26 3.37
N TYR A 126 16.36 8.17 2.50
CA TYR A 126 15.36 9.22 2.79
C TYR A 126 15.51 9.96 4.14
N THR A 127 16.76 10.13 4.59
CA THR A 127 17.08 10.78 5.88
C THR A 127 17.52 12.24 5.67
N HIS A 128 18.05 12.56 4.50
CA HIS A 128 18.46 13.92 4.12
C HIS A 128 17.32 14.61 3.39
N LEU A 129 16.61 15.50 4.09
CA LEU A 129 15.53 16.27 3.51
C LEU A 129 16.07 17.22 2.41
N PRO A 130 15.37 17.37 1.27
CA PRO A 130 15.67 18.41 0.29
C PRO A 130 15.61 19.82 0.90
N PRO A 131 16.29 20.83 0.33
CA PRO A 131 16.36 22.18 0.91
C PRO A 131 14.99 22.82 1.18
N HIS A 132 14.01 22.66 0.28
CA HIS A 132 12.67 23.22 0.45
C HIS A 132 11.88 22.55 1.58
N TYR A 133 12.09 21.24 1.80
CA TYR A 133 11.52 20.52 2.96
C TYR A 133 12.13 21.03 4.27
N GLN A 134 13.44 21.32 4.28
CA GLN A 134 14.12 21.90 5.44
C GLN A 134 13.60 23.30 5.73
N ALA A 135 13.44 24.15 4.72
CA ALA A 135 12.89 25.50 4.86
C ALA A 135 11.47 25.49 5.47
N LEU A 136 10.60 24.58 5.03
CA LEU A 136 9.27 24.40 5.63
C LEU A 136 9.37 23.97 7.10
N ARG A 137 10.24 23.00 7.40
CA ARG A 137 10.47 22.52 8.78
C ARG A 137 11.00 23.61 9.69
N GLU A 138 11.95 24.42 9.22
CA GLU A 138 12.48 25.56 9.96
C GLU A 138 11.40 26.59 10.25
N ARG A 139 10.56 26.93 9.27
CA ARG A 139 9.39 27.81 9.47
C ARG A 139 8.41 27.26 10.51
N ALA A 140 8.16 25.94 10.47
CA ALA A 140 7.28 25.27 11.43
C ALA A 140 7.79 25.38 12.88
N LEU A 141 9.11 25.39 13.06
CA LEU A 141 9.77 25.42 14.38
C LEU A 141 10.10 26.84 14.87
N ALA A 142 10.25 27.81 13.95
CA ALA A 142 10.69 29.17 14.26
C ALA A 142 9.62 30.01 14.97
N SER A 143 8.35 29.65 14.87
CA SER A 143 7.22 30.44 15.39
C SER A 143 6.08 29.55 15.86
N GLN A 144 5.21 30.10 16.71
CA GLN A 144 3.93 29.52 17.11
C GLN A 144 2.73 30.22 16.45
N GLU A 145 2.99 31.15 15.51
CA GLU A 145 1.92 31.82 14.77
C GLU A 145 1.14 30.80 13.91
N PRO A 146 -0.21 30.85 13.92
CA PRO A 146 -1.03 29.99 13.06
C PRO A 146 -0.74 30.26 11.57
N GLY A 147 -0.72 29.21 10.75
CA GLY A 147 -0.53 29.34 9.30
C GLY A 147 0.93 29.49 8.84
N ARG A 148 1.90 29.37 9.75
CA ARG A 148 3.33 29.59 9.49
C ARG A 148 3.96 28.77 8.36
N VAL A 149 3.39 27.61 8.01
CA VAL A 149 3.89 26.80 6.88
C VAL A 149 3.13 27.04 5.58
N ASN A 150 1.91 27.60 5.64
CA ASN A 150 1.02 27.85 4.50
C ASN A 150 1.22 29.27 3.93
N ILE A 151 2.40 29.51 3.35
CA ILE A 151 2.84 30.84 2.89
C ILE A 151 1.95 31.46 1.79
N HIS A 152 1.24 30.62 1.04
CA HIS A 152 0.35 31.06 -0.03
C HIS A 152 -1.12 31.15 0.40
N ASN A 153 -1.42 30.94 1.69
CA ASN A 153 -2.78 30.94 2.23
C ASN A 153 -3.75 30.01 1.47
N GLN A 154 -3.25 28.87 1.00
CA GLN A 154 -4.06 27.87 0.29
C GLN A 154 -5.16 27.32 1.20
N LYS A 155 -6.38 27.17 0.67
CA LYS A 155 -7.50 26.55 1.38
C LYS A 155 -7.35 25.02 1.36
N VAL A 156 -7.27 24.42 2.55
CA VAL A 156 -7.07 22.98 2.73
C VAL A 156 -8.31 22.34 3.34
N PHE A 157 -8.90 21.37 2.65
CA PHE A 157 -9.94 20.49 3.19
C PHE A 157 -9.26 19.23 3.75
N ILE A 158 -9.39 18.97 5.04
CA ILE A 158 -8.89 17.74 5.67
C ILE A 158 -10.08 16.79 5.82
N ALA A 159 -10.02 15.62 5.20
CA ALA A 159 -11.03 14.57 5.29
C ALA A 159 -10.47 13.36 6.04
N ALA A 160 -11.26 12.77 6.93
CA ALA A 160 -10.95 11.48 7.53
C ALA A 160 -12.20 10.64 7.68
N SER A 161 -12.10 9.37 7.33
CA SER A 161 -13.10 8.35 7.66
C SER A 161 -12.46 7.36 8.63
N ILE A 162 -12.95 7.29 9.87
CA ILE A 162 -12.26 6.62 10.97
C ILE A 162 -13.17 5.57 11.59
N TYR A 163 -12.59 4.40 11.84
CA TYR A 163 -13.13 3.42 12.76
C TYR A 163 -12.29 3.45 14.05
N ASP A 164 -12.88 3.89 15.16
CA ASP A 164 -12.14 4.13 16.42
C ASP A 164 -12.83 3.43 17.60
N LYS A 165 -12.88 2.09 17.58
CA LYS A 165 -13.49 1.34 18.68
C LYS A 165 -12.81 1.70 20.01
N GLY A 166 -13.59 2.24 20.95
CA GLY A 166 -13.10 2.73 22.25
C GLY A 166 -12.61 4.17 22.27
N GLY A 167 -12.68 4.91 21.15
CA GLY A 167 -12.42 6.35 21.10
C GLY A 167 -10.96 6.75 21.31
N LYS A 168 -9.99 5.86 21.08
CA LYS A 168 -8.57 6.07 21.42
C LYS A 168 -7.87 7.01 20.44
N LEU A 169 -8.20 6.95 19.14
CA LEU A 169 -7.62 7.84 18.14
C LEU A 169 -8.15 9.27 18.32
N LEU A 170 -9.46 9.41 18.47
CA LEU A 170 -10.17 10.68 18.60
C LEU A 170 -9.87 11.41 19.92
N SER A 171 -9.53 10.68 20.98
CA SER A 171 -9.09 11.26 22.27
C SER A 171 -7.58 11.35 22.45
N GLY A 172 -6.80 10.77 21.54
CA GLY A 172 -5.36 10.56 21.71
C GLY A 172 -4.45 11.36 20.77
N THR A 173 -3.26 10.81 20.53
CA THR A 173 -2.19 11.45 19.75
C THR A 173 -2.60 11.73 18.29
N TRP A 174 -3.41 10.86 17.68
CA TRP A 174 -3.91 11.09 16.32
C TRP A 174 -4.68 12.41 16.25
N ALA A 175 -5.64 12.61 17.16
CA ALA A 175 -6.41 13.85 17.22
C ALA A 175 -5.53 15.07 17.55
N GLN A 176 -4.53 14.92 18.42
CA GLN A 176 -3.57 16.00 18.69
C GLN A 176 -2.79 16.39 17.44
N ASN A 177 -2.30 15.41 16.65
CA ASN A 177 -1.56 15.67 15.42
C ASN A 177 -2.42 16.40 14.38
N VAL A 178 -3.72 16.09 14.30
CA VAL A 178 -4.67 16.83 13.45
C VAL A 178 -4.81 18.28 13.90
N LEU A 179 -4.94 18.54 15.20
CA LEU A 179 -5.03 19.91 15.74
C LEU A 179 -3.74 20.70 15.50
N ASP A 180 -2.58 20.08 15.72
CA ASP A 180 -1.27 20.69 15.46
C ASP A 180 -1.07 20.98 13.96
N LEU A 181 -1.59 20.11 13.08
CA LEU A 181 -1.60 20.35 11.65
C LEU A 181 -2.51 21.53 11.29
N ILE A 182 -3.71 21.62 11.84
CA ILE A 182 -4.62 22.76 11.61
C ILE A 182 -3.95 24.07 12.05
N GLU A 183 -3.23 24.08 13.17
CA GLU A 183 -2.47 25.24 13.62
C GLU A 183 -1.35 25.62 12.63
N LEU A 184 -0.56 24.64 12.17
CA LEU A 184 0.48 24.84 11.16
C LEU A 184 -0.08 25.44 9.86
N LEU A 185 -1.23 24.94 9.39
CA LEU A 185 -1.90 25.39 8.16
C LEU A 185 -2.66 26.72 8.34
N GLY A 186 -3.03 27.05 9.57
CA GLY A 186 -3.87 28.18 9.94
C GLY A 186 -5.35 27.80 9.93
N SER A 187 -6.04 28.05 11.04
CA SER A 187 -7.46 27.69 11.21
C SER A 187 -8.37 28.37 10.20
N GLN A 188 -8.05 29.59 9.78
CA GLN A 188 -8.77 30.35 8.76
C GLN A 188 -8.62 29.77 7.34
N ASN A 189 -7.63 28.91 7.11
CA ASN A 189 -7.33 28.30 5.82
C ASN A 189 -7.69 26.81 5.78
N THR A 190 -8.25 26.27 6.86
CA THR A 190 -8.48 24.83 7.00
C THR A 190 -9.96 24.53 7.23
N PHE A 191 -10.46 23.46 6.65
CA PHE A 191 -11.74 22.85 6.99
C PHE A 191 -11.51 21.41 7.41
N LEU A 192 -12.11 20.95 8.51
CA LEU A 192 -11.96 19.57 9.00
C LEU A 192 -13.27 18.79 8.84
N SER A 193 -13.24 17.70 8.08
CA SER A 193 -14.34 16.75 7.93
C SER A 193 -13.93 15.39 8.48
N ILE A 194 -14.61 14.93 9.53
CA ILE A 194 -14.41 13.59 10.08
C ILE A 194 -15.74 12.84 10.05
N TYR A 195 -15.76 11.70 9.39
CA TYR A 195 -16.86 10.76 9.42
C TYR A 195 -16.46 9.52 10.22
N VAL A 196 -17.24 9.21 11.26
CA VAL A 196 -17.06 8.03 12.12
C VAL A 196 -18.33 7.23 12.06
N ASN A 197 -18.21 5.93 11.79
CA ASN A 197 -19.35 5.04 11.84
C ASN A 197 -19.02 3.71 12.54
N ASP A 198 -20.06 3.08 13.09
CA ASP A 198 -20.00 1.75 13.70
C ASP A 198 -18.94 1.58 14.81
N SER A 199 -18.48 2.68 15.43
CA SER A 199 -17.33 2.69 16.36
C SER A 199 -17.70 2.67 17.86
N GLY A 200 -18.99 2.55 18.18
CA GLY A 200 -19.48 2.48 19.56
C GLY A 200 -19.61 3.84 20.29
N PRO A 201 -20.20 3.86 21.49
CA PRO A 201 -20.53 5.08 22.22
C PRO A 201 -19.29 5.86 22.70
N GLU A 202 -18.19 5.19 23.02
CA GLU A 202 -16.95 5.84 23.45
C GLU A 202 -16.36 6.73 22.35
N ALA A 203 -16.37 6.25 21.09
CA ALA A 203 -15.97 7.06 19.94
C ALA A 203 -16.89 8.26 19.70
N LYS A 204 -18.20 8.09 19.95
CA LYS A 204 -19.18 9.18 19.82
C LYS A 204 -18.86 10.33 20.78
N GLU A 205 -18.60 10.00 22.04
CA GLU A 205 -18.20 11.00 23.04
C GLU A 205 -16.80 11.57 22.76
N ALA A 206 -15.85 10.76 22.31
CA ALA A 206 -14.52 11.22 21.91
C ALA A 206 -14.57 12.21 20.73
N LEU A 207 -15.39 11.93 19.70
CA LEU A 207 -15.59 12.83 18.56
C LEU A 207 -16.18 14.18 19.00
N LYS A 208 -17.15 14.14 19.91
CA LYS A 208 -17.76 15.34 20.48
C LYS A 208 -16.76 16.15 21.30
N ALA A 209 -15.92 15.50 22.09
CA ALA A 209 -14.85 16.15 22.85
C ALA A 209 -13.79 16.77 21.93
N LEU A 210 -13.44 16.09 20.83
CA LEU A 210 -12.55 16.65 19.80
C LEU A 210 -13.16 17.91 19.18
N GLY A 211 -14.46 17.91 18.85
CA GLY A 211 -15.14 19.08 18.29
C GLY A 211 -15.06 20.35 19.14
N GLN A 212 -14.96 20.21 20.47
CA GLN A 212 -14.79 21.36 21.37
C GLN A 212 -13.38 22.00 21.29
N ARG A 213 -12.41 21.28 20.73
CA ARG A 213 -11.00 21.70 20.61
C ARG A 213 -10.64 22.20 19.20
N VAL A 214 -11.46 21.91 18.19
CA VAL A 214 -11.22 22.29 16.80
C VAL A 214 -11.52 23.78 16.61
N LEU A 215 -10.52 24.54 16.17
CA LEU A 215 -10.61 26.00 15.99
C LEU A 215 -11.01 26.43 14.58
N CYS A 216 -10.96 25.53 13.59
CA CYS A 216 -11.36 25.79 12.22
C CYS A 216 -12.82 25.40 11.96
N GLU A 217 -13.34 25.78 10.79
CA GLU A 217 -14.64 25.28 10.32
C GLU A 217 -14.58 23.75 10.16
N HIS A 218 -15.65 23.05 10.54
CA HIS A 218 -15.63 21.60 10.57
C HIS A 218 -17.00 20.93 10.42
N ALA A 219 -16.97 19.68 9.98
CA ALA A 219 -18.09 18.75 9.96
C ALA A 219 -17.65 17.44 10.64
N LEU A 220 -18.06 17.23 11.89
CA LEU A 220 -17.76 16.01 12.64
C LEU A 220 -19.03 15.18 12.76
N VAL A 221 -19.10 14.09 11.98
CA VAL A 221 -20.30 13.28 11.83
C VAL A 221 -20.07 11.91 12.44
N PHE A 222 -20.89 11.56 13.43
CA PHE A 222 -20.98 10.22 13.97
C PHE A 222 -22.26 9.54 13.47
N GLN A 223 -22.12 8.35 12.87
CA GLN A 223 -23.25 7.53 12.44
C GLN A 223 -23.23 6.20 13.19
N ASP A 224 -24.26 5.93 13.99
CA ASP A 224 -24.32 4.70 14.79
C ASP A 224 -24.25 3.43 13.92
N HIS A 225 -24.88 3.45 12.74
CA HIS A 225 -24.80 2.38 11.76
C HIS A 225 -24.93 2.89 10.31
N LEU A 226 -24.02 2.49 9.42
CA LEU A 226 -24.17 2.75 7.99
C LEU A 226 -25.17 1.77 7.38
N ASN A 227 -26.29 2.30 6.86
CA ASN A 227 -27.27 1.48 6.16
C ASN A 227 -26.69 0.98 4.82
N ILE A 228 -26.37 -0.31 4.76
CA ILE A 228 -25.80 -0.98 3.59
C ILE A 228 -26.86 -1.33 2.53
N ASP A 229 -28.15 -1.33 2.87
CA ASP A 229 -29.24 -1.70 1.96
C ASP A 229 -29.32 -0.78 0.73
N ASN A 230 -28.85 0.46 0.88
CA ASN A 230 -28.81 1.45 -0.19
C ASN A 230 -27.58 1.32 -1.11
N LEU A 231 -26.64 0.43 -0.78
CA LEU A 231 -25.45 0.19 -1.59
C LEU A 231 -25.76 -0.80 -2.72
N PRO A 232 -25.03 -0.74 -3.84
CA PRO A 232 -25.08 -1.79 -4.86
C PRO A 232 -24.85 -3.20 -4.28
N HIS A 233 -25.84 -4.07 -4.47
CA HIS A 233 -25.75 -5.49 -4.12
C HIS A 233 -25.36 -6.33 -5.33
N ILE A 234 -24.61 -7.39 -5.07
CA ILE A 234 -24.37 -8.48 -6.03
C ILE A 234 -25.10 -9.73 -5.57
N HIS A 235 -25.56 -10.53 -6.52
CA HIS A 235 -26.19 -11.81 -6.21
C HIS A 235 -25.14 -12.92 -6.18
N ILE A 236 -25.02 -13.60 -5.03
CA ILE A 236 -24.07 -14.70 -4.85
C ILE A 236 -24.63 -15.77 -3.92
N HIS A 237 -24.56 -17.04 -4.36
CA HIS A 237 -25.05 -18.20 -3.62
C HIS A 237 -26.52 -18.05 -3.11
N GLY A 238 -27.39 -17.39 -3.89
CA GLY A 238 -28.79 -17.18 -3.52
C GLY A 238 -29.03 -16.02 -2.54
N GLN A 239 -28.02 -15.19 -2.28
CA GLN A 239 -28.10 -14.03 -1.38
C GLN A 239 -27.66 -12.76 -2.09
N ASP A 240 -28.30 -11.64 -1.76
CA ASP A 240 -27.87 -10.31 -2.18
C ASP A 240 -26.89 -9.76 -1.15
N ARG A 241 -25.65 -9.49 -1.59
CA ARG A 241 -24.53 -9.12 -0.70
C ARG A 241 -23.82 -7.88 -1.22
N VAL A 242 -23.26 -7.08 -0.32
CA VAL A 242 -22.52 -5.86 -0.68
C VAL A 242 -21.03 -6.14 -0.78
N LYS A 243 -20.39 -5.67 -1.87
CA LYS A 243 -18.92 -5.72 -2.02
C LYS A 243 -18.26 -4.84 -0.95
N ARG A 244 -17.19 -5.32 -0.34
CA ARG A 244 -16.41 -4.56 0.65
C ARG A 244 -15.95 -3.20 0.10
N ILE A 245 -15.53 -3.16 -1.16
CA ILE A 245 -15.05 -1.93 -1.79
C ILE A 245 -16.18 -0.91 -1.98
N GLU A 246 -17.40 -1.36 -2.25
CA GLU A 246 -18.57 -0.48 -2.36
C GLU A 246 -18.84 0.23 -1.03
N TYR A 247 -18.78 -0.54 0.06
CA TYR A 247 -18.87 -0.02 1.40
C TYR A 247 -17.76 1.00 1.72
N LEU A 248 -16.50 0.67 1.41
CA LEU A 248 -15.36 1.57 1.69
C LEU A 248 -15.46 2.86 0.87
N ALA A 249 -15.88 2.76 -0.39
CA ALA A 249 -16.11 3.92 -1.24
C ALA A 249 -17.19 4.84 -0.66
N GLU A 250 -18.32 4.29 -0.19
CA GLU A 250 -19.37 5.07 0.46
C GLU A 250 -18.85 5.78 1.71
N VAL A 251 -18.17 5.08 2.61
CA VAL A 251 -17.62 5.66 3.84
C VAL A 251 -16.67 6.83 3.53
N ARG A 252 -15.83 6.70 2.49
CA ARG A 252 -14.96 7.81 2.08
C ARG A 252 -15.72 8.97 1.49
N ASN A 253 -16.74 8.69 0.68
CA ASN A 253 -17.60 9.72 0.13
C ASN A 253 -18.39 10.47 1.20
N ARG A 254 -18.76 9.83 2.32
CA ARG A 254 -19.35 10.50 3.49
C ARG A 254 -18.41 11.53 4.11
N ALA A 255 -17.13 11.23 4.22
CA ALA A 255 -16.12 12.19 4.68
C ALA A 255 -15.92 13.35 3.70
N LEU A 256 -16.14 13.14 2.40
CA LEU A 256 -16.06 14.19 1.37
C LEU A 256 -17.36 14.99 1.21
N ALA A 257 -18.51 14.50 1.67
CA ALA A 257 -19.82 15.13 1.46
C ALA A 257 -19.88 16.63 1.83
N PRO A 258 -19.21 17.12 2.88
CA PRO A 258 -19.21 18.55 3.20
C PRO A 258 -18.61 19.45 2.11
N LEU A 259 -17.74 18.95 1.22
CA LEU A 259 -17.21 19.71 0.08
C LEU A 259 -18.31 20.26 -0.83
N ASP A 260 -19.43 19.54 -0.96
CA ASP A 260 -20.54 19.95 -1.83
C ASP A 260 -21.48 20.95 -1.15
N ALA A 261 -21.41 21.07 0.18
CA ALA A 261 -22.32 21.88 0.98
C ALA A 261 -21.75 23.26 1.34
N VAL A 262 -20.42 23.38 1.41
CA VAL A 262 -19.74 24.62 1.77
C VAL A 262 -19.47 25.48 0.54
N ASN A 263 -19.52 26.81 0.71
CA ASN A 263 -19.26 27.75 -0.39
C ASN A 263 -17.75 28.01 -0.63
N THR A 264 -16.88 27.46 0.22
CA THR A 264 -15.43 27.63 0.13
C THR A 264 -14.87 26.77 -1.01
N THR A 265 -14.16 27.39 -1.93
CA THR A 265 -13.38 26.68 -2.95
C THR A 265 -12.03 26.30 -2.34
N PHE A 266 -11.72 25.00 -2.29
CA PHE A 266 -10.45 24.52 -1.74
C PHE A 266 -9.38 24.40 -2.82
N ASP A 267 -8.12 24.56 -2.41
CA ASP A 267 -6.93 24.36 -3.25
C ASP A 267 -6.37 22.95 -3.07
N LYS A 268 -6.38 22.44 -1.83
CA LYS A 268 -5.87 21.11 -1.47
C LYS A 268 -6.90 20.31 -0.70
N LEU A 269 -6.92 19.01 -0.94
CA LEU A 269 -7.66 18.02 -0.16
C LEU A 269 -6.66 17.07 0.48
N LEU A 270 -6.57 17.03 1.80
CA LEU A 270 -5.78 16.05 2.54
C LEU A 270 -6.72 14.96 3.07
N TYR A 271 -6.56 13.72 2.62
CA TYR A 271 -7.30 12.59 3.14
C TYR A 271 -6.44 11.79 4.12
N LEU A 272 -6.95 11.54 5.32
CA LEU A 272 -6.29 10.81 6.40
C LEU A 272 -7.04 9.51 6.73
N ASN A 273 -6.30 8.41 6.82
CA ASN A 273 -6.75 7.20 7.52
C ASN A 273 -6.46 7.31 9.04
N ASP A 274 -6.73 6.22 9.75
CA ASP A 274 -6.38 5.91 11.14
C ASP A 274 -4.87 5.68 11.38
N VAL A 275 -4.01 6.48 10.73
CA VAL A 275 -2.55 6.39 10.84
C VAL A 275 -1.97 7.46 11.74
N PHE A 276 -0.95 7.11 12.53
CA PHE A 276 -0.11 8.08 13.23
C PHE A 276 0.87 8.73 12.25
N PHE A 277 0.99 10.06 12.32
CA PHE A 277 1.83 10.88 11.44
C PHE A 277 2.46 12.06 12.21
N HIS A 278 3.46 12.71 11.60
CA HIS A 278 4.00 13.96 12.11
C HIS A 278 3.36 15.17 11.40
N PRO A 279 2.83 16.18 12.12
CA PRO A 279 2.16 17.33 11.50
C PRO A 279 3.01 18.09 10.48
N VAL A 280 4.32 18.23 10.75
CA VAL A 280 5.27 18.87 9.82
C VAL A 280 5.41 18.05 8.52
N GLU A 281 5.43 16.72 8.60
CA GLU A 281 5.53 15.86 7.42
C GLU A 281 4.23 15.87 6.61
N ALA A 282 3.07 15.97 7.25
CA ALA A 282 1.79 16.18 6.55
C ALA A 282 1.76 17.52 5.80
N ALA A 283 2.29 18.59 6.39
CA ALA A 283 2.45 19.87 5.70
C ALA A 283 3.46 19.80 4.54
N GLN A 284 4.53 19.02 4.66
CA GLN A 284 5.46 18.75 3.56
C GLN A 284 4.81 17.96 2.43
N LEU A 285 3.91 17.01 2.73
CA LEU A 285 3.15 16.31 1.71
C LEU A 285 2.32 17.29 0.86
N LEU A 286 1.64 18.24 1.53
CA LEU A 286 0.82 19.26 0.91
C LEU A 286 1.62 20.27 0.06
N PHE A 287 2.74 20.76 0.59
CA PHE A 287 3.42 21.96 0.07
C PHE A 287 4.86 21.75 -0.41
N SER A 288 5.40 20.54 -0.36
CA SER A 288 6.79 20.26 -0.77
C SER A 288 6.94 19.13 -1.79
N THR A 289 5.95 18.25 -1.94
CA THR A 289 6.00 17.18 -2.95
C THR A 289 5.89 17.75 -4.36
N HIS A 290 6.83 17.39 -5.24
CA HIS A 290 6.86 17.81 -6.65
C HIS A 290 6.63 19.33 -6.81
N THR A 291 7.50 20.12 -6.18
CA THR A 291 7.49 21.57 -6.31
C THR A 291 8.20 22.02 -7.59
N VAL A 292 7.53 22.87 -8.36
CA VAL A 292 8.10 23.57 -9.51
C VAL A 292 8.67 24.93 -9.08
N ALA A 293 9.09 25.76 -10.03
CA ALA A 293 9.48 27.14 -9.77
C ALA A 293 8.39 27.88 -8.96
N ASP A 294 8.80 28.76 -8.04
CA ASP A 294 7.95 29.53 -7.11
C ASP A 294 7.32 28.77 -5.92
N GLU A 295 7.89 27.62 -5.50
CA GLU A 295 7.44 26.84 -4.32
C GLU A 295 5.99 26.33 -4.40
N VAL A 296 5.40 26.31 -5.60
CA VAL A 296 4.06 25.77 -5.84
C VAL A 296 4.15 24.27 -6.15
N THR A 297 3.31 23.48 -5.50
CA THR A 297 3.21 22.04 -5.76
C THR A 297 2.38 21.74 -7.00
N GLU A 298 2.93 20.90 -7.88
CA GLU A 298 2.26 20.44 -9.10
C GLU A 298 2.05 18.93 -9.03
N TYR A 299 0.90 18.51 -8.53
CA TYR A 299 0.48 17.11 -8.55
C TYR A 299 -1.04 17.04 -8.62
N ARG A 300 -1.55 15.93 -9.16
CA ARG A 300 -2.96 15.53 -9.02
C ARG A 300 -3.19 14.83 -7.70
N ALA A 301 -2.24 13.97 -7.29
CA ALA A 301 -2.18 13.36 -5.97
C ALA A 301 -0.73 13.13 -5.51
N ALA A 302 -0.50 13.23 -4.21
CA ALA A 302 0.76 12.93 -3.53
C ALA A 302 0.47 12.10 -2.27
N CYS A 303 1.01 10.88 -2.18
CA CYS A 303 0.76 9.98 -1.06
C CYS A 303 1.97 9.84 -0.15
N ALA A 304 1.72 9.68 1.15
CA ALA A 304 2.71 9.21 2.10
C ALA A 304 3.07 7.73 1.87
N VAL A 305 4.00 7.21 2.65
CA VAL A 305 4.33 5.77 2.70
C VAL A 305 3.94 5.24 4.08
N ASP A 306 3.05 4.25 4.12
CA ASP A 306 2.56 3.65 5.37
C ASP A 306 3.30 2.36 5.75
N PHE A 307 3.41 2.16 7.06
CA PHE A 307 4.14 1.04 7.64
C PHE A 307 3.28 0.33 8.68
N ILE A 308 3.18 -0.99 8.53
CA ILE A 308 2.56 -1.88 9.53
C ILE A 308 3.57 -2.33 10.59
N ASN A 309 4.86 -2.29 10.22
CA ASN A 309 5.98 -2.47 11.14
C ASN A 309 7.19 -1.67 10.60
N PRO A 310 8.29 -1.54 11.37
CA PRO A 310 9.38 -0.61 11.02
C PRO A 310 10.11 -0.81 9.69
N PHE A 311 9.81 -1.87 8.93
CA PHE A 311 10.40 -2.13 7.60
C PHE A 311 9.37 -2.57 6.54
N LYS A 312 8.16 -2.99 6.92
CA LYS A 312 7.13 -3.50 6.02
C LYS A 312 6.14 -2.41 5.61
N PHE A 313 6.13 -2.09 4.32
CA PHE A 313 5.13 -1.26 3.66
C PHE A 313 3.77 -1.95 3.67
N TYR A 314 2.70 -1.20 3.97
CA TYR A 314 1.37 -1.78 4.16
C TYR A 314 0.51 -1.75 2.89
N ASP A 315 0.36 -0.59 2.24
CA ASP A 315 -0.64 -0.36 1.20
C ASP A 315 -0.27 -0.92 -0.19
N THR A 316 -0.19 -2.25 -0.28
CA THR A 316 0.09 -2.97 -1.54
C THR A 316 -1.12 -3.09 -2.46
N PHE A 317 -2.33 -2.81 -1.96
CA PHE A 317 -3.56 -2.99 -2.73
C PHE A 317 -3.93 -1.75 -3.58
N ALA A 318 -3.76 -0.54 -3.04
CA ALA A 318 -4.01 0.68 -3.82
C ALA A 318 -2.80 1.13 -4.64
N THR A 319 -1.58 0.82 -4.18
CA THR A 319 -0.35 1.33 -4.80
C THR A 319 0.03 0.56 -6.06
N ARG A 320 0.25 1.30 -7.15
CA ARG A 320 0.67 0.78 -8.46
C ARG A 320 1.83 1.60 -9.00
N ASP A 321 2.85 0.94 -9.53
CA ASP A 321 4.01 1.63 -10.12
C ASP A 321 3.61 2.47 -11.36
N ALA A 322 4.59 3.12 -11.99
CA ALA A 322 4.37 3.98 -13.16
C ALA A 322 3.77 3.26 -14.38
N GLU A 323 3.84 1.93 -14.46
CA GLU A 323 3.19 1.12 -15.50
C GLU A 323 1.88 0.48 -15.04
N GLY A 324 1.56 0.54 -13.75
CA GLY A 324 0.36 -0.08 -13.19
C GLY A 324 0.59 -1.48 -12.60
N TYR A 325 1.84 -1.92 -12.41
CA TYR A 325 2.11 -3.15 -11.65
C TYR A 325 1.78 -2.96 -10.17
N SER A 326 1.42 -4.04 -9.49
CA SER A 326 1.44 -4.09 -8.03
C SER A 326 2.85 -3.84 -7.49
N MET A 327 2.93 -3.45 -6.21
CA MET A 327 4.17 -3.46 -5.46
C MET A 327 4.91 -4.81 -5.61
N GLY A 328 6.24 -4.75 -5.55
CA GLY A 328 7.11 -5.93 -5.54
C GLY A 328 7.05 -6.62 -4.18
N LEU A 329 8.16 -6.61 -3.46
CA LEU A 329 8.19 -7.01 -2.05
C LEU A 329 7.89 -5.80 -1.17
N PRO A 330 7.16 -5.98 -0.05
CA PRO A 330 6.71 -4.88 0.80
C PRO A 330 7.83 -4.31 1.71
N PHE A 331 9.07 -4.25 1.24
CA PHE A 331 10.17 -3.56 1.91
C PHE A 331 11.04 -2.86 0.86
N TYR A 332 11.85 -1.89 1.27
CA TYR A 332 12.64 -1.06 0.37
C TYR A 332 13.42 -1.88 -0.70
N PRO A 333 13.41 -1.48 -1.99
CA PRO A 333 12.83 -0.25 -2.58
C PRO A 333 11.33 -0.34 -2.95
N TRP A 334 10.61 -1.33 -2.43
CA TRP A 334 9.16 -1.58 -2.57
C TRP A 334 8.68 -1.94 -3.98
N PHE A 335 9.10 -1.20 -5.01
CA PHE A 335 8.83 -1.53 -6.41
C PHE A 335 9.82 -2.56 -6.93
N ALA A 336 9.34 -3.49 -7.75
CA ALA A 336 10.21 -4.48 -8.37
C ALA A 336 11.02 -3.87 -9.51
N ALA A 337 12.18 -4.46 -9.81
CA ALA A 337 13.00 -4.09 -10.97
C ALA A 337 12.50 -4.70 -12.30
N GLY A 338 11.38 -5.43 -12.30
CA GLY A 338 10.83 -6.04 -13.51
C GLY A 338 9.87 -5.11 -14.24
N GLY A 339 10.12 -4.82 -15.52
CA GLY A 339 9.29 -3.91 -16.34
C GLY A 339 10.01 -2.61 -16.70
N ASP A 340 9.27 -1.50 -16.75
CA ASP A 340 9.83 -0.15 -16.73
C ASP A 340 10.17 0.23 -15.29
N GLU A 341 11.47 0.22 -14.98
CA GLU A 341 12.02 0.50 -13.66
C GLU A 341 11.85 1.96 -13.21
N THR A 342 10.98 2.77 -13.82
CA THR A 342 10.78 4.18 -13.49
C THR A 342 10.54 4.42 -12.00
N SER A 343 9.54 3.76 -11.40
CA SER A 343 9.25 3.94 -9.96
C SER A 343 10.36 3.37 -9.08
N HIS A 344 10.94 2.23 -9.48
CA HIS A 344 12.06 1.60 -8.77
C HIS A 344 13.29 2.53 -8.73
N ASN A 345 13.68 3.08 -9.88
CA ASN A 345 14.80 3.99 -10.02
C ASN A 345 14.55 5.31 -9.31
N ASP A 346 13.33 5.87 -9.38
CA ASP A 346 12.96 7.05 -8.60
C ASP A 346 13.17 6.81 -7.09
N VAL A 347 12.84 5.62 -6.58
CA VAL A 347 13.10 5.24 -5.18
C VAL A 347 14.60 5.18 -4.88
N LEU A 348 15.39 4.51 -5.74
CA LEU A 348 16.84 4.36 -5.56
C LEU A 348 17.62 5.68 -5.67
N GLU A 349 17.13 6.60 -6.50
CA GLU A 349 17.66 7.94 -6.69
C GLU A 349 17.32 8.88 -5.52
N GLY A 350 16.39 8.49 -4.65
CA GLY A 350 16.03 9.29 -3.47
C GLY A 350 15.09 10.45 -3.77
N LYS A 351 14.22 10.32 -4.80
CA LYS A 351 13.29 11.38 -5.20
C LYS A 351 12.16 11.55 -4.19
N ASP A 352 11.77 12.79 -3.95
CA ASP A 352 10.60 13.15 -3.14
C ASP A 352 9.27 12.92 -3.87
N ALA A 353 9.31 12.85 -5.20
CA ALA A 353 8.17 12.60 -6.08
C ALA A 353 8.40 11.34 -6.92
N VAL A 354 8.25 10.18 -6.30
CA VAL A 354 8.33 8.89 -7.00
C VAL A 354 7.10 8.73 -7.89
N ARG A 355 7.31 8.61 -9.20
CA ARG A 355 6.20 8.50 -10.17
C ARG A 355 5.47 7.18 -10.01
N VAL A 356 4.15 7.22 -9.90
CA VAL A 356 3.27 6.05 -9.73
C VAL A 356 1.97 6.25 -10.51
N ARG A 357 1.26 5.18 -10.87
CA ARG A 357 -0.11 5.32 -11.42
C ARG A 357 -1.15 5.45 -10.33
N SER A 358 -0.88 4.91 -9.15
CA SER A 358 -1.73 5.11 -7.97
C SER A 358 -0.97 4.86 -6.67
N CYS A 359 -1.44 5.45 -5.57
CA CYS A 359 -0.97 5.22 -4.20
C CYS A 359 -2.04 5.60 -3.18
N TRP A 360 -1.94 5.16 -1.93
CA TRP A 360 -2.75 5.73 -0.84
C TRP A 360 -1.91 5.96 0.43
N GLY A 361 -1.21 4.93 0.89
CA GLY A 361 -0.18 5.07 1.93
C GLY A 361 -0.66 5.76 3.22
N GLY A 362 -1.93 5.56 3.59
CA GLY A 362 -2.55 6.09 4.80
C GLY A 362 -2.83 7.60 4.86
N MET A 363 -2.16 8.41 4.03
CA MET A 363 -2.35 9.86 3.96
C MET A 363 -2.07 10.34 2.53
N VAL A 364 -3.04 11.03 1.92
CA VAL A 364 -2.94 11.52 0.53
C VAL A 364 -3.33 12.99 0.44
N ALA A 365 -2.48 13.79 -0.19
CA ALA A 365 -2.80 15.13 -0.64
C ALA A 365 -3.26 15.10 -2.10
N PHE A 366 -4.42 15.69 -2.40
CA PHE A 366 -4.98 15.86 -3.73
C PHE A 366 -5.04 17.34 -4.10
N ASP A 367 -4.98 17.63 -5.40
CA ASP A 367 -5.52 18.89 -5.93
C ASP A 367 -7.05 18.88 -5.78
N ALA A 368 -7.58 19.80 -4.99
CA ALA A 368 -9.01 19.81 -4.66
C ALA A 368 -9.91 20.10 -5.87
N ARG A 369 -9.37 20.62 -6.99
CA ARG A 369 -10.11 20.85 -8.24
C ARG A 369 -10.87 19.62 -8.72
N PHE A 370 -10.30 18.43 -8.55
CA PHE A 370 -10.93 17.20 -8.98
C PHE A 370 -12.16 16.85 -8.12
N PHE A 371 -12.27 17.36 -6.89
CA PHE A 371 -13.30 16.93 -5.94
C PHE A 371 -14.44 17.93 -5.76
N GLN A 372 -14.41 19.06 -6.47
CA GLN A 372 -15.39 20.13 -6.33
C GLN A 372 -15.74 20.75 -7.68
N LYS A 373 -16.94 21.32 -7.82
CA LYS A 373 -17.32 22.11 -8.99
C LYS A 373 -16.77 23.53 -8.84
N ARG A 374 -16.08 24.04 -9.85
CA ARG A 374 -15.59 25.43 -9.87
C ARG A 374 -16.36 26.25 -10.91
N PRO A 375 -17.12 27.28 -10.49
CA PRO A 375 -17.87 28.11 -11.43
C PRO A 375 -16.93 28.82 -12.42
N GLY A 376 -17.17 28.64 -13.72
CA GLY A 376 -16.45 29.36 -14.78
C GLY A 376 -15.06 28.81 -15.15
N GLU A 377 -14.63 27.69 -14.57
CA GLU A 377 -13.42 26.98 -15.02
C GLU A 377 -13.75 25.97 -16.14
N TYR A 378 -12.78 25.76 -17.04
CA TYR A 378 -12.86 24.76 -18.10
C TYR A 378 -12.88 23.34 -17.52
N GLU A 379 -13.49 22.41 -18.26
CA GLU A 379 -13.53 21.00 -17.89
C GLU A 379 -12.11 20.43 -17.73
N LEU A 380 -11.86 19.79 -16.59
CA LEU A 380 -10.55 19.21 -16.27
C LEU A 380 -10.31 17.98 -17.14
N ILE A 381 -9.24 18.01 -17.93
CA ILE A 381 -8.82 16.86 -18.72
C ILE A 381 -8.26 15.78 -17.78
N THR A 382 -8.96 14.66 -17.71
CA THR A 382 -8.57 13.47 -16.92
C THR A 382 -8.78 12.20 -17.76
N ALA A 383 -8.19 11.09 -17.34
CA ALA A 383 -8.45 9.79 -17.95
C ALA A 383 -9.94 9.40 -17.85
N GLY A 384 -10.61 9.67 -16.72
CA GLY A 384 -12.04 9.38 -16.55
C GLY A 384 -12.94 10.23 -17.44
N ASN A 385 -12.57 11.48 -17.69
CA ASN A 385 -13.31 12.42 -18.55
C ASN A 385 -13.24 12.05 -20.04
N GLN A 386 -12.11 11.49 -20.48
CA GLN A 386 -11.95 11.02 -21.86
C GLN A 386 -12.79 9.76 -22.18
N GLY A 387 -13.46 9.19 -21.18
CA GLY A 387 -14.27 7.98 -21.35
C GLY A 387 -15.64 8.20 -21.96
N PRO A 388 -16.29 7.12 -22.45
CA PRO A 388 -17.65 7.16 -22.97
C PRO A 388 -18.70 7.65 -21.96
N SER A 389 -18.46 7.43 -20.66
CA SER A 389 -19.31 7.93 -19.58
C SER A 389 -19.10 9.41 -19.26
N ASN A 390 -18.06 10.03 -19.85
CA ASN A 390 -17.64 11.41 -19.63
C ASN A 390 -17.66 11.80 -18.15
N PHE A 391 -16.91 11.07 -17.30
CA PHE A 391 -16.85 11.38 -15.88
C PHE A 391 -16.27 12.78 -15.70
N SER A 392 -17.03 13.66 -15.06
CA SER A 392 -16.60 15.02 -14.76
C SER A 392 -16.50 15.24 -13.26
N ALA A 393 -15.75 16.25 -12.85
CA ALA A 393 -15.75 16.69 -11.45
C ALA A 393 -17.19 17.01 -10.98
N PRO A 394 -17.54 16.71 -9.71
CA PRO A 394 -16.64 16.23 -8.66
C PRO A 394 -16.44 14.71 -8.72
N TYR A 395 -15.18 14.26 -8.74
CA TYR A 395 -14.84 12.84 -8.65
C TYR A 395 -15.08 12.32 -7.23
N ARG A 396 -15.55 11.06 -7.13
CA ARG A 396 -15.91 10.38 -5.89
C ARG A 396 -15.39 8.95 -5.93
N PHE A 397 -15.15 8.38 -4.76
CA PHE A 397 -14.73 6.99 -4.63
C PHE A 397 -15.83 6.08 -5.17
N ARG A 398 -15.43 4.97 -5.80
CA ARG A 398 -16.33 3.97 -6.39
C ARG A 398 -15.71 2.59 -6.30
N ALA A 399 -16.52 1.54 -6.49
CA ALA A 399 -16.03 0.17 -6.65
C ALA A 399 -16.06 -0.29 -8.11
N GLU A 400 -15.38 -1.41 -8.36
CA GLU A 400 -15.47 -2.12 -9.63
C GLU A 400 -16.72 -3.01 -9.66
N LYS A 401 -17.39 -3.05 -10.81
CA LYS A 401 -18.71 -3.70 -10.99
C LYS A 401 -18.60 -5.20 -11.21
N ASP A 402 -17.48 -5.64 -11.77
CA ASP A 402 -17.23 -7.07 -12.01
C ASP A 402 -17.22 -7.85 -10.68
N GLN A 403 -17.95 -8.97 -10.65
CA GLN A 403 -18.17 -9.73 -9.43
C GLN A 403 -16.88 -10.32 -8.83
N TYR A 404 -16.02 -10.95 -9.65
CA TYR A 404 -14.75 -11.55 -9.19
C TYR A 404 -13.52 -10.74 -9.62
N TRP A 405 -13.67 -9.42 -9.64
CA TRP A 405 -12.57 -8.49 -9.87
C TRP A 405 -12.69 -7.32 -8.90
N ASP A 406 -11.78 -7.29 -7.93
CA ASP A 406 -11.73 -6.26 -6.91
C ASP A 406 -10.58 -5.29 -7.19
N ALA A 407 -10.92 -4.01 -7.18
CA ALA A 407 -9.98 -2.90 -7.30
C ALA A 407 -10.15 -1.99 -6.10
N SER A 408 -9.05 -1.51 -5.52
CA SER A 408 -9.12 -0.56 -4.41
C SER A 408 -9.82 0.72 -4.88
N GLU A 409 -10.79 1.19 -4.09
CA GLU A 409 -11.45 2.49 -4.31
C GLU A 409 -10.44 3.65 -4.31
N CYS A 410 -9.34 3.51 -3.56
CA CYS A 410 -8.24 4.47 -3.52
C CYS A 410 -7.41 4.47 -4.80
N CYS A 411 -7.26 3.31 -5.47
CA CYS A 411 -6.67 3.25 -6.81
C CYS A 411 -7.64 3.81 -7.86
N LEU A 412 -8.93 3.44 -7.77
CA LEU A 412 -9.95 3.84 -8.75
C LEU A 412 -10.12 5.36 -8.81
N ILE A 413 -10.17 6.05 -7.67
CA ILE A 413 -10.26 7.53 -7.66
C ILE A 413 -9.04 8.16 -8.35
N GLN A 414 -7.85 7.57 -8.18
CA GLN A 414 -6.62 8.04 -8.80
C GLN A 414 -6.58 7.73 -10.29
N ALA A 415 -7.06 6.56 -10.71
CA ALA A 415 -7.24 6.23 -12.11
C ALA A 415 -8.23 7.20 -12.80
N ASP A 416 -9.27 7.64 -12.10
CA ASP A 416 -10.25 8.61 -12.63
C ASP A 416 -9.62 10.00 -12.84
N ILE A 417 -8.85 10.48 -11.86
CA ILE A 417 -8.26 11.84 -11.92
C ILE A 417 -6.92 11.90 -12.65
N GLN A 418 -6.23 10.79 -12.93
CA GLN A 418 -4.90 10.82 -13.56
C GLN A 418 -4.94 11.58 -14.90
N SER A 419 -3.81 12.17 -15.31
CA SER A 419 -3.68 12.73 -16.64
C SER A 419 -3.79 11.63 -17.70
N PRO A 420 -4.50 11.87 -18.83
CA PRO A 420 -4.58 10.90 -19.92
C PRO A 420 -3.27 10.75 -20.69
N GLU A 421 -2.29 11.62 -20.44
CA GLU A 421 -0.97 11.53 -21.07
C GLU A 421 -0.25 10.24 -20.63
N PRO A 422 0.21 9.40 -21.57
CA PRO A 422 0.93 8.19 -21.24
C PRO A 422 2.14 8.47 -20.35
N ARG A 423 2.33 7.67 -19.30
CA ARG A 423 3.46 7.73 -18.36
C ARG A 423 3.57 9.02 -17.53
N ASN A 424 2.60 9.92 -17.63
CA ASN A 424 2.52 11.14 -16.84
C ASN A 424 1.19 11.15 -16.09
N SER A 425 1.06 10.33 -15.05
CA SER A 425 -0.17 10.26 -14.25
C SER A 425 -0.45 11.57 -13.49
N GLY A 426 0.62 12.33 -13.17
CA GLY A 426 0.59 13.43 -12.21
C GLY A 426 0.40 12.96 -10.76
N ILE A 427 0.69 11.68 -10.47
CA ILE A 427 0.51 11.06 -9.16
C ILE A 427 1.89 10.63 -8.65
N TYR A 428 2.17 10.99 -7.39
CA TYR A 428 3.47 10.74 -6.77
C TYR A 428 3.33 10.06 -5.42
N MET A 429 4.25 9.14 -5.13
CA MET A 429 4.50 8.64 -3.78
C MET A 429 5.69 9.41 -3.20
N ASN A 430 5.59 9.87 -1.96
CA ASN A 430 6.62 10.67 -1.29
C ASN A 430 7.24 9.88 -0.12
N PRO A 431 8.43 9.27 -0.29
CA PRO A 431 9.04 8.44 0.75
C PRO A 431 9.67 9.20 1.92
N PHE A 432 9.73 10.55 1.86
CA PHE A 432 10.13 11.38 3.00
C PHE A 432 9.02 11.53 4.04
N VAL A 433 7.76 11.38 3.63
CA VAL A 433 6.58 11.47 4.50
C VAL A 433 6.15 10.05 4.85
N ARG A 434 6.38 9.64 6.11
CA ARG A 434 6.09 8.28 6.56
C ARG A 434 5.06 8.26 7.68
N VAL A 435 4.12 7.33 7.58
CA VAL A 435 3.05 7.15 8.56
C VAL A 435 3.01 5.70 9.02
N ALA A 436 2.37 5.43 10.16
CA ALA A 436 2.24 4.07 10.67
C ALA A 436 0.91 3.84 11.40
N TYR A 437 0.49 2.59 11.49
CA TYR A 437 -0.75 2.20 12.18
C TYR A 437 -0.61 2.14 13.72
N ASP A 438 0.62 2.25 14.22
CA ASP A 438 0.90 2.36 15.65
C ASP A 438 2.03 3.35 15.94
N SER A 439 2.00 3.94 17.14
CA SER A 439 2.97 4.95 17.57
C SER A 439 4.38 4.41 17.75
N THR A 440 4.52 3.11 18.09
CA THR A 440 5.82 2.46 18.27
C THR A 440 6.50 2.37 16.91
N THR A 441 5.83 1.80 15.91
CA THR A 441 6.34 1.72 14.54
C THR A 441 6.75 3.10 14.04
N LEU A 442 5.89 4.11 14.16
CA LEU A 442 6.20 5.49 13.73
C LEU A 442 7.52 6.00 14.33
N SER A 443 7.73 5.80 15.64
CA SER A 443 8.95 6.24 16.32
C SER A 443 10.22 5.56 15.79
N TRP A 444 10.11 4.30 15.36
CA TRP A 444 11.23 3.51 14.83
C TRP A 444 11.56 3.83 13.37
N LEU A 445 10.61 4.35 12.56
CA LEU A 445 10.84 4.62 11.13
C LEU A 445 12.03 5.56 10.88
N SER A 446 12.26 6.51 11.79
CA SER A 446 13.38 7.43 11.69
C SER A 446 14.76 6.74 11.78
N PHE A 447 14.83 5.64 12.51
CA PHE A 447 16.03 4.82 12.68
C PHE A 447 16.15 3.79 11.56
N THR A 448 15.08 3.07 11.23
CA THR A 448 15.14 1.96 10.25
C THR A 448 15.43 2.43 8.83
N ARG A 449 14.94 3.62 8.44
CA ARG A 449 15.25 4.21 7.12
C ARG A 449 16.74 4.40 6.85
N ARG A 450 17.58 4.48 7.89
CA ARG A 450 19.03 4.55 7.73
C ARG A 450 19.60 3.30 7.07
N PHE A 451 19.01 2.14 7.31
CA PHE A 451 19.54 0.86 6.84
C PHE A 451 18.84 0.32 5.60
N GLU A 452 17.71 0.89 5.20
CA GLU A 452 16.81 0.31 4.19
C GLU A 452 17.47 0.13 2.81
N ARG A 453 18.43 0.99 2.43
CA ARG A 453 19.17 0.84 1.17
C ARG A 453 19.97 -0.46 1.10
N LEU A 454 20.36 -1.02 2.24
CA LEU A 454 21.03 -2.32 2.31
C LEU A 454 20.12 -3.49 1.92
N TYR A 455 18.80 -3.29 1.89
CA TYR A 455 17.85 -4.31 1.47
C TYR A 455 17.83 -4.48 -0.04
N THR A 456 18.28 -3.50 -0.82
CA THR A 456 18.21 -3.52 -2.30
C THR A 456 18.76 -4.80 -2.94
N PRO A 457 19.96 -5.32 -2.57
CA PRO A 457 20.47 -6.55 -3.17
C PRO A 457 19.64 -7.78 -2.79
N VAL A 458 19.12 -7.82 -1.56
CA VAL A 458 18.26 -8.91 -1.07
C VAL A 458 16.91 -8.87 -1.76
N HIS A 459 16.34 -7.68 -1.90
CA HIS A 459 15.10 -7.41 -2.62
C HIS A 459 15.19 -7.90 -4.06
N TRP A 460 16.22 -7.47 -4.79
CA TRP A 460 16.45 -7.89 -6.18
C TRP A 460 16.59 -9.42 -6.32
N LEU A 461 17.34 -10.07 -5.43
CA LEU A 461 17.47 -11.54 -5.46
C LEU A 461 16.12 -12.24 -5.27
N ILE A 462 15.31 -11.75 -4.33
CA ILE A 462 13.99 -12.34 -4.05
C ILE A 462 13.04 -12.06 -5.20
N ASP A 463 13.02 -10.85 -5.77
CA ASP A 463 12.22 -10.49 -6.94
C ASP A 463 12.46 -11.46 -8.11
N VAL A 464 13.73 -11.72 -8.45
CA VAL A 464 14.11 -12.66 -9.51
C VAL A 464 13.63 -14.08 -9.18
N SER A 465 13.83 -14.55 -7.94
CA SER A 465 13.40 -15.89 -7.54
C SER A 465 11.88 -16.08 -7.47
N THR A 466 11.12 -15.00 -7.28
CA THR A 466 9.66 -15.01 -7.12
C THR A 466 8.92 -14.49 -8.35
N SER A 467 9.64 -14.17 -9.43
CA SER A 467 9.09 -13.64 -10.69
C SER A 467 8.19 -12.41 -10.47
N LYS A 468 8.64 -11.46 -9.63
CA LYS A 468 7.99 -10.16 -9.44
C LYS A 468 8.39 -9.18 -10.56
N PRO A 469 7.52 -8.21 -10.92
CA PRO A 469 6.16 -7.99 -10.44
C PRO A 469 5.14 -9.00 -11.01
N LYS A 470 3.96 -9.06 -10.40
CA LYS A 470 2.94 -10.05 -10.78
C LYS A 470 2.19 -9.65 -12.03
N PHE A 471 1.80 -10.68 -12.78
CA PHE A 471 0.96 -10.52 -13.96
C PHE A 471 -0.44 -10.02 -13.56
N ASN A 472 -0.89 -8.95 -14.21
CA ASN A 472 -2.25 -8.47 -14.17
C ASN A 472 -2.78 -8.43 -15.62
N PRO A 473 -3.81 -9.22 -15.97
CA PRO A 473 -4.31 -9.31 -17.35
C PRO A 473 -4.83 -7.98 -17.89
N ARG A 474 -5.35 -7.10 -17.02
CA ARG A 474 -5.97 -5.83 -17.42
C ARG A 474 -5.02 -4.62 -17.38
N ARG A 475 -3.76 -4.83 -17.01
CA ARG A 475 -2.80 -3.72 -16.81
C ARG A 475 -2.45 -3.00 -18.11
N HIS A 476 -2.29 -3.75 -19.19
CA HIS A 476 -1.89 -3.24 -20.51
C HIS A 476 -3.07 -2.85 -21.39
N GLU A 477 -4.29 -2.98 -20.88
CA GLU A 477 -5.47 -2.57 -21.63
C GLU A 477 -5.40 -1.08 -21.95
N GLU A 478 -5.42 -0.76 -23.23
CA GLU A 478 -5.55 0.62 -23.67
C GLU A 478 -7.00 1.08 -23.45
N PRO A 479 -7.21 2.18 -22.71
CA PRO A 479 -8.55 2.66 -22.41
C PRO A 479 -9.38 2.82 -23.69
N TRP A 480 -10.64 2.40 -23.63
CA TRP A 480 -11.64 2.61 -24.69
C TRP A 480 -11.47 1.75 -25.95
N GLN A 481 -10.51 0.83 -25.97
CA GLN A 481 -10.39 -0.16 -27.04
C GLN A 481 -11.22 -1.41 -26.77
N GLN A 482 -11.58 -2.15 -27.82
CA GLN A 482 -12.19 -3.46 -27.66
C GLN A 482 -11.12 -4.47 -27.24
N VAL A 483 -11.34 -5.10 -26.10
CA VAL A 483 -10.45 -6.10 -25.52
C VAL A 483 -11.25 -7.36 -25.19
N GLU A 484 -10.58 -8.51 -25.23
CA GLU A 484 -11.15 -9.77 -24.75
C GLU A 484 -10.81 -9.94 -23.28
N GLU A 485 -11.84 -10.00 -22.45
CA GLU A 485 -11.69 -10.16 -21.02
C GLU A 485 -12.41 -11.39 -20.52
N THR A 486 -11.74 -12.16 -19.66
CA THR A 486 -12.40 -13.22 -18.90
C THR A 486 -13.22 -12.58 -17.79
N VAL A 487 -14.54 -12.72 -17.81
CA VAL A 487 -15.45 -12.15 -16.80
C VAL A 487 -16.35 -13.24 -16.24
N TRP A 488 -16.81 -13.04 -15.01
CA TRP A 488 -17.82 -13.90 -14.42
C TRP A 488 -19.20 -13.52 -14.96
N VAL A 489 -19.91 -14.51 -15.51
CA VAL A 489 -21.30 -14.36 -15.93
C VAL A 489 -22.16 -15.19 -14.97
N PRO A 490 -23.04 -14.53 -14.18
CA PRO A 490 -23.98 -15.24 -13.32
C PRO A 490 -24.92 -16.13 -14.13
N ASP A 491 -25.11 -17.36 -13.66
CA ASP A 491 -26.04 -18.34 -14.23
C ASP A 491 -26.49 -19.30 -13.11
N GLU A 492 -27.71 -19.10 -12.62
CA GLU A 492 -28.30 -19.89 -11.52
C GLU A 492 -28.49 -21.37 -11.89
N SER A 493 -28.44 -21.73 -13.18
CA SER A 493 -28.55 -23.13 -13.60
C SER A 493 -27.28 -23.93 -13.38
N LEU A 494 -26.14 -23.26 -13.16
CA LEU A 494 -24.83 -23.88 -12.98
C LEU A 494 -24.53 -24.16 -11.49
N PRO A 495 -23.71 -25.19 -11.17
CA PRO A 495 -23.39 -25.55 -9.79
C PRO A 495 -22.77 -24.45 -8.93
N ASN A 496 -22.10 -23.48 -9.56
CA ASN A 496 -21.45 -22.35 -8.90
C ASN A 496 -22.22 -21.03 -9.09
N ASN A 497 -23.48 -21.08 -9.54
CA ASN A 497 -24.32 -19.92 -9.87
C ASN A 497 -23.67 -18.98 -10.92
N GLY A 498 -22.84 -19.54 -11.80
CA GLY A 498 -22.20 -18.83 -12.92
C GLY A 498 -20.95 -19.53 -13.42
N SER A 499 -20.31 -18.93 -14.41
CA SER A 499 -19.01 -19.36 -14.91
C SER A 499 -18.22 -18.24 -15.57
N PHE A 500 -16.93 -18.46 -15.79
CA PHE A 500 -16.08 -17.50 -16.49
C PHE A 500 -16.22 -17.65 -18.01
N HIS A 501 -16.45 -16.53 -18.68
CA HIS A 501 -16.52 -16.44 -20.14
C HIS A 501 -15.56 -15.37 -20.63
N GLN A 502 -14.94 -15.62 -21.78
CA GLN A 502 -14.29 -14.55 -22.54
C GLN A 502 -15.37 -13.71 -23.21
N VAL A 503 -15.37 -12.41 -22.91
CA VAL A 503 -16.28 -11.45 -23.52
C VAL A 503 -15.48 -10.34 -24.18
N THR A 504 -15.91 -9.92 -25.35
CA THR A 504 -15.36 -8.72 -25.99
C THR A 504 -16.08 -7.50 -25.43
N ARG A 505 -15.34 -6.58 -24.81
CA ARG A 505 -15.89 -5.33 -24.27
C ARG A 505 -14.90 -4.18 -24.37
N THR A 506 -15.40 -2.98 -24.16
CA THR A 506 -14.58 -1.77 -24.12
C THR A 506 -13.76 -1.73 -22.82
N ALA A 507 -12.44 -1.62 -22.95
CA ALA A 507 -11.53 -1.61 -21.82
C ALA A 507 -11.68 -0.35 -20.95
N SER A 508 -11.56 -0.54 -19.64
CA SER A 508 -11.64 0.53 -18.64
C SER A 508 -10.29 1.23 -18.47
N HIS A 509 -10.30 2.55 -18.27
CA HIS A 509 -9.09 3.31 -17.94
C HIS A 509 -8.47 2.93 -16.59
N ALA A 510 -9.19 2.16 -15.77
CA ALA A 510 -8.79 1.73 -14.44
C ALA A 510 -8.46 0.23 -14.34
N GLY A 511 -8.30 -0.49 -15.47
CA GLY A 511 -8.04 -1.94 -15.49
C GLY A 511 -6.84 -2.38 -14.62
N PHE A 512 -5.78 -1.56 -14.58
CA PHE A 512 -4.58 -1.80 -13.78
C PHE A 512 -4.79 -1.80 -12.25
N CYS A 513 -5.90 -1.24 -11.75
CA CYS A 513 -6.15 -1.13 -10.32
C CYS A 513 -6.53 -2.44 -9.64
N GLY A 514 -7.14 -3.36 -10.37
CA GLY A 514 -7.77 -4.53 -9.78
C GLY A 514 -6.97 -5.82 -9.86
N ARG A 515 -7.48 -6.81 -9.14
CA ARG A 515 -7.02 -8.20 -9.15
C ARG A 515 -8.22 -9.14 -9.13
N ARG A 516 -8.02 -10.39 -9.53
CA ARG A 516 -9.00 -11.45 -9.31
C ARG A 516 -9.24 -11.61 -7.82
N GLY A 517 -10.51 -11.58 -7.42
CA GLY A 517 -10.90 -11.66 -6.02
C GLY A 517 -12.27 -11.08 -5.79
N LEU A 518 -12.86 -11.42 -4.65
CA LEU A 518 -14.14 -10.88 -4.20
C LEU A 518 -14.14 -10.82 -2.68
N ALA A 519 -14.26 -9.62 -2.13
CA ALA A 519 -14.51 -9.39 -0.71
C ALA A 519 -15.94 -8.87 -0.49
N LEU A 520 -16.67 -9.46 0.46
CA LEU A 520 -18.04 -9.08 0.79
C LEU A 520 -18.16 -8.62 2.24
N ILE A 521 -19.09 -7.72 2.50
CA ILE A 521 -19.53 -7.40 3.86
C ILE A 521 -20.32 -8.59 4.41
N LYS A 522 -20.03 -8.98 5.65
CA LYS A 522 -20.77 -10.02 6.39
C LYS A 522 -22.10 -9.46 6.88
N GLU A 523 -23.17 -10.24 6.79
CA GLU A 523 -24.52 -9.87 7.30
C GLU A 523 -24.64 -10.00 8.83
N ASN A 524 -23.92 -10.97 9.40
CA ASN A 524 -23.89 -11.22 10.84
C ASN A 524 -22.43 -11.20 11.28
N VAL A 525 -22.07 -10.17 12.03
CA VAL A 525 -20.73 -10.01 12.57
C VAL A 525 -20.81 -10.30 14.06
N THR A 526 -19.99 -11.25 14.50
CA THR A 526 -19.76 -11.56 15.91
C THR A 526 -18.74 -10.58 16.48
N GLU A 527 -18.88 -10.27 17.76
CA GLU A 527 -17.98 -9.34 18.44
C GLU A 527 -16.52 -9.85 18.35
N GLY A 528 -15.65 -9.04 17.72
CA GLY A 528 -14.24 -9.35 17.53
C GLY A 528 -13.88 -10.00 16.19
N GLU A 529 -14.84 -10.22 15.28
CA GLU A 529 -14.57 -10.64 13.91
C GLU A 529 -14.52 -9.45 12.93
N ARG A 530 -13.72 -9.59 11.86
CA ARG A 530 -13.76 -8.66 10.71
C ARG A 530 -15.17 -8.62 10.12
N ASN A 531 -15.67 -7.44 9.77
CA ASN A 531 -16.99 -7.27 9.13
C ASN A 531 -17.05 -7.66 7.65
N TRP A 532 -15.99 -8.23 7.13
CA TRP A 532 -15.89 -8.63 5.74
C TRP A 532 -15.24 -10.00 5.63
N GLU A 533 -15.48 -10.68 4.52
CA GLU A 533 -14.93 -11.99 4.21
C GLU A 533 -14.46 -12.07 2.76
N LEU A 534 -13.44 -12.90 2.52
CA LEU A 534 -13.02 -13.26 1.18
C LEU A 534 -13.86 -14.41 0.66
N VAL A 535 -14.36 -14.26 -0.55
CA VAL A 535 -15.04 -15.32 -1.28
C VAL A 535 -14.04 -16.00 -2.21
N PRO A 536 -13.88 -17.33 -2.12
CA PRO A 536 -13.03 -18.06 -3.05
C PRO A 536 -13.44 -17.83 -4.51
N VAL A 537 -12.46 -17.57 -5.37
CA VAL A 537 -12.70 -17.45 -6.81
C VAL A 537 -13.01 -18.83 -7.39
N PRO A 538 -14.14 -19.02 -8.09
CA PRO A 538 -14.50 -20.30 -8.69
C PRO A 538 -13.46 -20.80 -9.70
N SER A 539 -13.35 -22.13 -9.83
CA SER A 539 -12.47 -22.76 -10.82
C SER A 539 -12.89 -22.44 -12.25
N GLY A 540 -11.92 -22.31 -13.17
CA GLY A 540 -12.17 -21.95 -14.57
C GLY A 540 -11.85 -20.49 -14.94
N ALA A 541 -11.27 -19.72 -14.01
CA ALA A 541 -10.85 -18.33 -14.21
C ALA A 541 -9.57 -18.15 -15.06
N LEU A 542 -9.11 -19.22 -15.74
CA LEU A 542 -7.82 -19.28 -16.45
C LEU A 542 -7.71 -18.23 -17.56
#